data_AF-A0A914YUK8-F1
#
_entry.id   AF-A0A914YUK8-F1
#
_cell.length_a   1.000
_cell.length_b   1.000
_cell.length_c   1.000
_cell.angle_alpha   90.00
_cell.angle_beta   90.00
_cell.angle_gamma   90.00
#
_symmetry.space_group_name_H-M   'P 1'
#
loop_
_entity.id
_entity.type
_entity.pdbx_description
1 polymer ?
#
loop_
_entity_poly.entity_id
_entity_poly.type
_entity_poly.pdbx_seq_one_letter_code
_entity_poly.pdbx_strand_id
1 'polypeptide(L)'
;MKANCQKTCRLCPAGGTATTASPGSGSCSDVATNCAANYGLCDNASYRDLMTQKCAKTCNRCSGSGGNTCVDSNKNCATWVQNQFCTNTFYTTDQRRQYCAKSCNLC
;
A
#
# COMPACT_ATOMS: atom_id res chain seq x y z
N MET A 1 29.03 -25.62 5.62
CA MET A 1 27.69 -25.68 4.99
C MET A 1 26.65 -25.83 6.09
N LYS A 2 26.10 -24.72 6.60
CA LYS A 2 24.89 -24.67 7.45
C LYS A 2 24.45 -23.21 7.56
N ALA A 3 23.28 -22.88 7.01
CA ALA A 3 22.55 -21.65 7.31
C ALA A 3 21.05 -21.89 7.06
N ASN A 4 20.46 -22.74 7.91
CA ASN A 4 19.05 -22.74 8.23
C ASN A 4 18.94 -22.29 9.68
N CYS A 5 18.61 -21.02 9.94
CA CYS A 5 17.88 -20.55 11.12
C CYS A 5 17.87 -19.01 11.13
N GLN A 6 16.71 -18.39 10.91
CA GLN A 6 16.16 -17.39 11.83
C GLN A 6 14.74 -17.02 11.42
N LYS A 7 13.82 -17.87 11.87
CA LYS A 7 12.38 -17.63 11.88
C LYS A 7 11.88 -17.10 13.23
N THR A 8 12.73 -16.62 14.16
CA THR A 8 12.27 -16.45 15.56
C THR A 8 12.69 -15.20 16.33
N CYS A 9 13.44 -14.24 15.81
CA CYS A 9 13.82 -13.07 16.63
C CYS A 9 13.64 -11.73 15.90
N ARG A 10 12.63 -10.98 16.38
CA ARG A 10 12.44 -9.53 16.17
C ARG A 10 13.55 -8.74 16.85
N LEU A 11 14.78 -8.82 16.33
CA LEU A 11 15.87 -7.92 16.71
C LEU A 11 16.61 -7.47 15.44
N CYS A 12 16.20 -6.31 14.92
CA CYS A 12 16.99 -5.48 13.99
C CYS A 12 18.17 -4.84 14.80
N PRO A 13 19.26 -4.26 14.20
CA PRO A 13 19.27 -3.55 12.90
C PRO A 13 20.56 -3.64 12.05
N ALA A 14 20.49 -2.96 10.88
CA ALA A 14 21.54 -2.49 9.96
C ALA A 14 22.04 -3.45 8.87
N GLY A 15 21.71 -3.14 7.61
CA GLY A 15 22.52 -3.62 6.47
C GLY A 15 21.88 -3.84 5.10
N GLY A 16 20.97 -2.97 4.64
CA GLY A 16 20.88 -2.64 3.21
C GLY A 16 20.13 -3.60 2.27
N THR A 17 18.85 -3.32 2.06
CA THR A 17 18.30 -3.11 0.71
C THR A 17 17.06 -2.22 0.82
N ALA A 18 17.27 -0.93 0.52
CA ALA A 18 16.27 0.09 0.18
C ALA A 18 14.92 0.08 0.93
N THR A 19 14.94 0.35 2.23
CA THR A 19 13.84 1.04 2.91
C THR A 19 14.09 2.54 2.80
N THR A 20 13.63 3.14 1.71
CA THR A 20 13.30 4.57 1.76
C THR A 20 12.06 4.68 2.62
N ALA A 21 12.13 5.50 3.66
CA ALA A 21 10.95 5.88 4.43
C ALA A 21 9.80 6.17 3.46
N SER A 22 8.68 5.49 3.65
CA SER A 22 7.40 6.01 3.20
C SER A 22 6.86 6.87 4.34
N PRO A 23 7.09 8.20 4.37
CA PRO A 23 6.13 9.11 4.96
C PRO A 23 5.06 9.32 3.88
N GLY A 24 4.27 8.28 3.65
CA GLY A 24 3.27 8.24 2.58
C GLY A 24 1.89 7.84 3.07
N SER A 25 1.67 7.74 4.38
CA SER A 25 0.33 7.70 4.97
C SER A 25 -0.39 9.07 4.88
N GLY A 26 0.12 9.99 4.04
CA GLY A 26 -0.50 11.27 3.77
C GLY A 26 -1.81 11.03 3.05
N SER A 27 -2.91 11.26 3.76
CA SER A 27 -4.23 11.52 3.20
C SER A 27 -4.09 12.19 1.85
N CYS A 28 -4.78 11.66 0.83
CA CYS A 28 -4.79 12.19 -0.55
C CYS A 28 -4.98 13.72 -0.58
N SER A 29 -3.89 14.45 -0.51
CA SER A 29 -3.90 15.90 -0.32
C SER A 29 -2.59 16.48 -0.78
N ASP A 30 -2.66 17.71 -1.24
CA ASP A 30 -1.50 18.46 -1.67
C ASP A 30 -0.91 19.13 -0.43
N VAL A 31 0.28 18.69 -0.04
CA VAL A 31 1.04 19.27 1.08
C VAL A 31 1.92 20.43 0.63
N ALA A 32 2.20 20.53 -0.68
CA ALA A 32 2.89 21.68 -1.25
C ALA A 32 1.89 22.75 -1.75
N THR A 33 2.19 24.02 -1.51
CA THR A 33 1.36 25.16 -1.96
C THR A 33 1.49 25.42 -3.46
N ASN A 34 2.59 24.97 -4.08
CA ASN A 34 2.91 25.19 -5.48
C ASN A 34 2.43 24.05 -6.41
N CYS A 35 1.56 23.14 -5.95
CA CYS A 35 1.14 22.00 -6.77
C CYS A 35 0.48 22.39 -8.09
N ALA A 36 -0.40 23.41 -8.11
CA ALA A 36 -1.05 23.88 -9.34
C ALA A 36 -0.03 24.41 -10.37
N ALA A 37 0.99 25.15 -9.92
CA ALA A 37 2.06 25.64 -10.78
C ALA A 37 2.98 24.52 -11.29
N ASN A 38 3.03 23.39 -10.57
CA ASN A 38 3.91 22.25 -10.88
C ASN A 38 3.14 21.07 -11.49
N TYR A 39 1.91 21.29 -11.97
CA TYR A 39 1.11 20.25 -12.61
C TYR A 39 1.83 19.61 -13.81
N GLY A 40 2.58 20.40 -14.60
CA GLY A 40 3.39 19.87 -15.70
C GLY A 40 4.51 18.92 -15.27
N LEU A 41 4.93 18.95 -13.99
CA LEU A 41 5.92 18.02 -13.45
C LEU A 41 5.30 16.68 -13.08
N CYS A 42 3.97 16.56 -13.05
CA CYS A 42 3.32 15.29 -12.84
C CYS A 42 3.78 14.28 -13.92
N ASP A 43 3.83 14.63 -15.20
CA ASP A 43 4.28 13.70 -16.25
C ASP A 43 5.80 13.47 -16.28
N ASN A 44 6.58 14.24 -15.54
CA ASN A 44 8.03 14.11 -15.55
C ASN A 44 8.49 12.95 -14.65
N ALA A 45 9.17 11.96 -15.23
CA ALA A 45 9.64 10.76 -14.51
C ALA A 45 10.55 11.09 -13.31
N SER A 46 11.40 12.11 -13.43
CA SER A 46 12.32 12.53 -12.37
C SER A 46 11.60 13.17 -11.17
N TYR A 47 10.46 13.82 -11.41
CA TYR A 47 9.67 14.49 -10.37
C TYR A 47 8.45 13.68 -9.94
N ARG A 48 8.22 12.52 -10.54
CA ARG A 48 7.05 11.67 -10.31
C ARG A 48 6.90 11.27 -8.84
N ASP A 49 8.00 10.89 -8.18
CA ASP A 49 8.00 10.48 -6.77
C ASP A 49 7.70 11.68 -5.85
N LEU A 50 8.40 12.80 -6.09
CA LEU A 50 8.20 14.05 -5.38
C LEU A 50 6.75 14.55 -5.50
N MET A 51 6.19 14.51 -6.71
CA MET A 51 4.81 14.89 -6.98
C MET A 51 3.80 13.93 -6.35
N THR A 52 4.14 12.65 -6.25
CA THR A 52 3.29 11.67 -5.54
C THR A 52 3.32 11.91 -4.03
N GLN A 53 4.44 12.34 -3.45
CA GLN A 53 4.52 12.67 -2.02
C GLN A 53 3.95 14.05 -1.68
N LYS A 54 4.12 15.04 -2.56
CA LYS A 54 3.84 16.46 -2.23
C LYS A 54 2.55 16.99 -2.86
N CYS A 55 2.18 16.46 -4.00
CA CYS A 55 1.08 16.95 -4.85
C CYS A 55 0.20 15.79 -5.32
N ALA A 56 -0.05 14.82 -4.42
CA ALA A 56 -0.75 13.59 -4.75
C ALA A 56 -2.15 13.86 -5.33
N LYS A 57 -2.85 14.88 -4.83
CA LYS A 57 -4.20 15.22 -5.26
C LYS A 57 -4.19 15.97 -6.59
N THR A 58 -3.32 16.96 -6.73
CA THR A 58 -3.15 17.73 -7.97
C THR A 58 -2.70 16.83 -9.13
N CYS A 59 -1.77 15.92 -8.90
CA CYS A 59 -1.33 14.97 -9.94
C CYS A 59 -2.25 13.75 -10.10
N ASN A 60 -3.37 13.70 -9.38
CA ASN A 60 -4.27 12.55 -9.31
C ASN A 60 -3.54 11.22 -9.00
N ARG A 61 -2.48 11.31 -8.18
CA ARG A 61 -1.59 10.22 -7.74
C ARG A 61 -1.84 9.77 -6.32
N CYS A 62 -2.99 10.09 -5.77
CA CYS A 62 -3.47 9.53 -4.51
C CYS A 62 -3.58 8.00 -4.49
N SER A 63 -3.26 7.33 -5.60
CA SER A 63 -3.02 5.89 -5.67
C SER A 63 -1.60 5.51 -5.20
N GLY A 64 -1.15 6.06 -4.07
CA GLY A 64 -0.04 5.48 -3.31
C GLY A 64 -0.55 4.26 -2.57
N SER A 65 -0.28 3.08 -3.13
CA SER A 65 -0.36 1.73 -2.53
C SER A 65 -1.06 1.62 -1.17
N GLY A 66 -2.39 1.48 -1.22
CA GLY A 66 -3.25 1.29 -0.05
C GLY A 66 -4.70 1.01 -0.45
N GLY A 67 -4.91 0.06 -1.35
CA GLY A 67 -6.19 -0.66 -1.54
C GLY A 67 -7.47 0.16 -1.58
N ASN A 68 -7.73 0.88 -2.68
CA ASN A 68 -9.08 1.33 -3.00
C ASN A 68 -9.62 0.79 -4.35
N THR A 69 -8.87 -0.12 -4.99
CA THR A 69 -9.52 -1.07 -5.88
C THR A 69 -10.34 -1.98 -4.99
N CYS A 70 -11.63 -1.67 -4.87
CA CYS A 70 -12.65 -2.51 -4.25
C CYS A 70 -12.85 -3.75 -5.13
N VAL A 71 -11.82 -4.59 -5.18
CA VAL A 71 -11.71 -5.77 -6.03
C VAL A 71 -11.16 -6.91 -5.22
N ASP A 72 -11.47 -8.11 -5.66
CA ASP A 72 -10.88 -9.32 -5.12
C ASP A 72 -9.56 -9.58 -5.84
N SER A 73 -8.45 -9.44 -5.11
CA SER A 73 -7.12 -9.75 -5.62
C SER A 73 -6.90 -11.25 -5.78
N ASN A 74 -7.65 -12.08 -5.04
CA ASN A 74 -7.54 -13.53 -5.10
C ASN A 74 -8.77 -14.17 -5.78
N LYS A 75 -8.56 -15.14 -6.67
CA LYS A 75 -9.66 -15.87 -7.31
C LYS A 75 -10.43 -16.78 -6.35
N ASN A 76 -9.81 -17.16 -5.23
CA ASN A 76 -10.43 -18.03 -4.22
C ASN A 76 -11.37 -17.28 -3.27
N CYS A 77 -11.60 -15.97 -3.44
CA CYS A 77 -12.44 -15.21 -2.54
C CYS A 77 -13.85 -15.79 -2.40
N ALA A 78 -14.44 -16.33 -3.47
CA ALA A 78 -15.74 -17.00 -3.41
C ALA A 78 -15.75 -18.17 -2.40
N THR A 79 -14.71 -19.00 -2.41
CA THR A 79 -14.54 -20.12 -1.47
C THR A 79 -14.17 -19.64 -0.08
N TRP A 80 -13.31 -18.63 0.03
CA TRP A 80 -12.81 -18.13 1.31
C TRP A 80 -13.90 -17.41 2.12
N VAL A 81 -14.78 -16.63 1.48
CA VAL A 81 -15.94 -16.02 2.14
C VAL A 81 -16.83 -17.10 2.79
N GLN A 82 -17.10 -18.19 2.06
CA GLN A 82 -17.89 -19.32 2.58
C GLN A 82 -17.19 -20.00 3.78
N ASN A 83 -15.85 -20.06 3.76
CA ASN A 83 -15.03 -20.58 4.85
C ASN A 83 -14.71 -19.53 5.94
N GLN A 84 -15.54 -18.50 6.08
CA GLN A 84 -15.44 -17.49 7.15
C GLN A 84 -14.14 -16.65 7.11
N PHE A 85 -13.47 -16.53 5.96
CA PHE A 85 -12.24 -15.73 5.83
C PHE A 85 -12.42 -14.28 6.28
N CYS A 86 -13.58 -13.68 5.99
CA CYS A 86 -13.87 -12.29 6.32
C CYS A 86 -14.03 -12.05 7.83
N THR A 87 -14.36 -13.08 8.62
CA THR A 87 -14.52 -12.99 10.08
C THR A 87 -13.39 -13.67 10.84
N ASN A 88 -12.50 -14.37 10.14
CA ASN A 88 -11.39 -15.11 10.75
C ASN A 88 -10.36 -14.16 11.36
N THR A 89 -10.14 -14.28 12.66
CA THR A 89 -9.20 -13.46 13.45
C THR A 89 -7.74 -13.84 13.24
N PHE A 90 -7.43 -14.97 12.60
CA PHE A 90 -6.06 -15.32 12.18
C PHE A 90 -5.54 -14.37 11.09
N TYR A 91 -6.42 -13.82 10.25
CA TYR A 91 -6.06 -12.86 9.21
C TYR A 91 -6.38 -11.44 9.68
N THR A 92 -5.43 -10.52 9.51
CA THR A 92 -5.68 -9.10 9.86
C THR A 92 -6.72 -8.49 8.92
N THR A 93 -7.40 -7.43 9.37
CA THR A 93 -8.33 -6.67 8.51
C THR A 93 -7.65 -6.19 7.22
N ASP A 94 -6.38 -5.82 7.30
CA ASP A 94 -5.56 -5.45 6.16
C ASP A 94 -5.38 -6.60 5.16
N GLN A 95 -5.06 -7.81 5.64
CA GLN A 95 -4.95 -8.97 4.76
C GLN A 95 -6.30 -9.35 4.14
N ARG A 96 -7.39 -9.26 4.91
CA ARG A 96 -8.73 -9.51 4.39
C ARG A 96 -9.11 -8.52 3.29
N ARG A 97 -8.77 -7.24 3.45
CA ARG A 97 -8.88 -6.20 2.41
C ARG A 97 -7.98 -6.48 1.22
N GLN A 98 -6.75 -6.87 1.46
CA GLN A 98 -5.77 -7.08 0.40
C GLN A 98 -6.16 -8.23 -0.53
N TYR A 99 -6.68 -9.33 0.03
CA TYR A 99 -7.05 -10.51 -0.75
C TYR A 99 -8.46 -10.43 -1.34
N CYS A 100 -9.45 -10.04 -0.53
CA CYS A 100 -10.87 -10.17 -0.86
C CYS A 100 -11.66 -8.93 -0.44
N ALA A 101 -11.18 -7.73 -0.79
CA ALA A 101 -11.80 -6.48 -0.36
C ALA A 101 -13.29 -6.40 -0.70
N LYS A 102 -13.64 -6.78 -1.93
CA LYS A 102 -15.01 -6.73 -2.45
C LYS A 102 -15.87 -7.85 -1.88
N SER A 103 -15.35 -9.07 -1.93
CA SER A 103 -16.02 -10.27 -1.42
C SER A 103 -16.28 -10.22 0.09
N CYS A 104 -15.44 -9.51 0.86
CA CYS A 104 -15.63 -9.32 2.29
C CYS A 104 -16.32 -8.01 2.69
N ASN A 105 -16.76 -7.17 1.72
CA ASN A 105 -17.31 -5.83 1.98
C ASN A 105 -16.42 -5.01 2.94
N LEU A 106 -15.12 -5.03 2.69
CA LEU A 106 -14.13 -4.25 3.44
C LEU A 106 -13.71 -2.98 2.69
N CYS A 107 -14.25 -2.81 1.49
CA CYS A 107 -14.70 -1.55 0.90
C CYS A 107 -16.24 -1.51 1.04
#